data_AF-A0A817K0U0-F1
#
_entry.id   AF-A0A817K0U0-F1
#
_cell.length_a   1.000
_cell.length_b   1.000
_cell.length_c   1.000
_cell.angle_alpha   90.00
_cell.angle_beta   90.00
_cell.angle_gamma   90.00
#
_symmetry.space_group_name_H-M   'P 1'
#
loop_
_entity.id
_entity.type
_entity.pdbx_description
1 polymer ?
#
loop_
_entity_poly.entity_id
_entity_poly.type
_entity_poly.pdbx_seq_one_letter_code
_entity_poly.pdbx_strand_id
1 'polypeptide(L)' 'EYKFGGYDRGINEFLEPNSITFLSDNTITVVDTNSSQVKLFDSD' A
#
# COMPACT_ATOMS: atom_id res chain seq x y z
N GLU A 1 -11.11 4.72 -14.55
CA GLU A 1 -10.95 4.45 -13.11
C GLU A 1 -9.58 3.81 -12.95
N TYR A 2 -8.70 4.34 -12.10
CA TYR A 2 -7.41 3.71 -11.80
C TYR A 2 -7.59 2.84 -10.54
N LYS A 3 -7.07 1.61 -10.58
CA LYS A 3 -7.10 0.65 -9.47
C LYS A 3 -5.74 -0.04 -9.40
N PHE A 4 -5.26 -0.26 -8.20
CA PHE A 4 -4.07 -1.06 -7.92
C PHE A 4 -4.32 -1.91 -6.68
N GLY A 5 -3.56 -3.00 -6.54
CA GLY A 5 -3.76 -3.98 -5.47
C GLY A 5 -4.45 -5.26 -5.90
N GLY A 6 -4.44 -6.23 -4.99
CA GLY A 6 -5.08 -7.53 -5.07
C GLY A 6 -4.94 -8.26 -3.74
N TYR A 7 -5.73 -9.30 -3.49
CA TYR A 7 -5.60 -10.11 -2.27
C TYR A 7 -4.50 -11.17 -2.45
N ASP A 8 -3.32 -10.89 -1.92
CA ASP A 8 -2.17 -11.81 -1.83
C ASP A 8 -1.07 -11.19 -0.93
N ARG A 9 0.10 -11.84 -0.84
CA ARG A 9 1.26 -11.41 -0.02
C ARG A 9 2.38 -10.72 -0.80
N GLY A 10 2.25 -10.53 -2.10
CA GLY A 10 3.31 -9.92 -2.90
C GLY A 10 3.48 -8.41 -2.63
N ILE A 11 4.43 -7.81 -3.35
CA ILE A 11 4.84 -6.42 -3.14
C ILE A 11 3.75 -5.42 -3.54
N ASN A 12 2.86 -5.79 -4.45
CA ASN A 12 1.78 -4.94 -4.95
C ASN A 12 0.39 -5.39 -4.49
N GLU A 13 0.32 -6.39 -3.62
CA GLU A 13 -0.91 -6.99 -3.10
C GLU A 13 -1.13 -6.62 -1.62
N PHE A 14 -2.27 -6.93 -1.05
CA PHE A 14 -2.63 -6.59 0.32
C PHE A 14 -3.38 -7.73 1.01
N LEU A 15 -3.21 -7.88 2.32
CA LEU A 15 -4.00 -8.79 3.14
C LEU A 15 -5.06 -8.07 3.96
N GLU A 16 -4.75 -6.88 4.50
CA GLU A 16 -5.65 -6.06 5.30
C GLU A 16 -5.15 -4.58 5.33
N PRO A 17 -5.38 -3.80 4.26
CA PRO A 17 -4.92 -2.41 4.16
C PRO A 17 -5.83 -1.49 4.98
N ASN A 18 -5.45 -1.23 6.23
CA ASN A 18 -6.28 -0.51 7.20
C ASN A 18 -6.11 1.01 7.18
N SER A 19 -5.01 1.53 6.63
CA SER A 19 -4.73 2.96 6.59
C SER A 19 -3.85 3.36 5.41
N ILE A 20 -4.04 4.59 4.93
CA ILE A 20 -3.28 5.22 3.84
C ILE A 20 -2.93 6.66 4.20
N THR A 21 -1.69 7.08 3.93
CA THR A 21 -1.24 8.47 4.02
C THR A 21 -0.15 8.76 2.99
N PHE A 22 0.12 10.04 2.75
CA PHE A 22 1.16 10.52 1.84
C PHE A 22 2.33 11.09 2.64
N LEU A 23 3.55 10.84 2.17
CA LEU A 23 4.76 11.52 2.63
C LEU A 23 4.96 12.84 1.86
N SER A 24 5.93 13.65 2.28
CA SER A 24 6.20 14.97 1.68
C SER A 24 6.72 14.92 0.23
N ASP A 25 7.24 13.77 -0.19
CA ASP A 25 7.71 13.47 -1.56
C ASP A 25 6.62 12.82 -2.43
N ASN A 26 5.37 12.79 -1.95
CA ASN A 26 4.20 12.14 -2.56
C ASN A 26 4.23 10.60 -2.57
N THR A 27 5.18 9.94 -1.90
CA THR A 27 5.10 8.49 -1.72
C THR A 27 3.84 8.12 -0.93
N ILE A 28 3.07 7.18 -1.47
CA ILE A 28 1.90 6.60 -0.84
C ILE A 28 2.38 5.55 0.15
N THR A 29 1.93 5.65 1.39
CA THR A 29 2.20 4.65 2.44
C THR A 29 0.91 3.96 2.81
N VAL A 30 0.94 2.64 2.83
CA VAL A 30 -0.21 1.79 3.20
C VAL A 30 0.19 0.89 4.35
N VAL A 31 -0.60 0.90 5.43
CA VAL A 31 -0.44 -0.04 6.55
C VAL A 31 -1.23 -1.30 6.23
N ASP A 32 -0.53 -2.37 5.82
CA ASP A 32 -1.10 -3.68 5.54
C ASP A 32 -0.96 -4.58 6.77
N THR A 33 -2.00 -4.59 7.60
CA THR A 33 -1.93 -5.05 9.00
C THR A 33 -1.65 -6.54 9.08
N ASN A 34 -2.33 -7.35 8.27
CA ASN A 34 -2.19 -8.80 8.30
C ASN A 34 -0.93 -9.31 7.56
N SER A 35 -0.24 -8.45 6.80
CA SER A 35 1.13 -8.74 6.34
C SER A 35 2.20 -8.22 7.31
N SER A 36 1.82 -7.43 8.33
CA SER A 36 2.73 -6.75 9.25
C SER A 36 3.73 -5.85 8.53
N GLN A 37 3.30 -5.21 7.43
CA GLN A 37 4.13 -4.36 6.60
C GLN A 37 3.55 -2.95 6.47
N VAL A 38 4.45 -1.98 6.32
CA VAL A 38 4.14 -0.68 5.72
C VAL A 38 4.65 -0.73 4.28
N LYS A 39 3.76 -0.60 3.31
CA LYS A 39 4.09 -0.65 1.88
C LYS A 39 4.20 0.77 1.33
N LEU A 40 5.24 1.02 0.55
CA LEU A 40 5.55 2.31 -0.05
C LEU A 40 5.37 2.21 -1.56
N PHE A 41 4.65 3.16 -2.15
CA PHE A 41 4.45 3.26 -3.58
C PHE A 41 4.76 4.68 -4.03
N ASP A 42 5.64 4.80 -5.01
CA ASP A 42 5.92 6.08 -5.63
C ASP A 42 4.76 6.49 -6.55
N SER A 43 4.62 7.79 -6.79
CA SER A 43 3.56 8.35 -7.62
C SER A 43 3.86 8.28 -9.13
N ASP A 44 4.99 7.68 -9.52
CA ASP A 44 5.53 7.65 -10.89
C ASP A 44 4.97 6.50 -11.74
#